data_AF-A0AAJ2Q7C4-F1
#
_entry.id   AF-A0AAJ2Q7C4-F1
#
_cell.length_a   1.000
_cell.length_b   1.000
_cell.length_c   1.000
_cell.angle_alpha   90.00
_cell.angle_beta   90.00
_cell.angle_gamma   90.00
#
_symmetry.space_group_name_H-M   'P 1'
#
loop_
_entity.id
_entity.type
_entity.pdbx_description
1 polymer ?
#
loop_
_entity_poly.entity_id
_entity_poly.type
_entity_poly.pdbx_seq_one_letter_code
_entity_poly.pdbx_strand_id
1 'polypeptide(L)'
;MDELMRRRVYGADHDDPDPGPRPGRVYVELVAGPLDGLLLDVTGWPGERLASGAALGTELGKFGAGGSAVYGPVEGDPKRWAWEADSP
;
A
#
# COMPACT_ATOMS: atom_id res chain seq x y z
N MET A 1 23.15 -1.54 14.32
CA MET A 1 22.10 -2.10 15.19
C MET A 1 20.95 -1.11 15.21
N ASP A 2 20.19 -1.09 14.12
CA ASP A 2 18.76 -0.71 14.06
C ASP A 2 18.33 -0.98 12.61
N GLU A 3 18.44 -2.25 12.20
CA GLU A 3 17.82 -2.78 10.97
C GLU A 3 16.31 -2.92 11.20
N LEU A 4 15.72 -1.81 11.64
CA LEU A 4 14.34 -1.72 12.09
C LEU A 4 13.44 -1.87 10.87
N MET A 5 13.02 -3.11 10.56
CA MET A 5 11.80 -3.41 9.81
C MET A 5 11.57 -2.45 8.63
N ARG A 6 12.47 -2.41 7.64
CA ARG A 6 12.31 -1.58 6.42
C ARG A 6 11.10 -2.08 5.62
N ARG A 7 9.90 -1.71 6.06
CA ARG A 7 8.65 -1.94 5.35
C ARG A 7 8.74 -1.23 4.01
N ARG A 8 8.65 -2.00 2.92
CA ARG A 8 8.87 -1.48 1.57
C ARG A 8 7.68 -0.67 1.12
N VAL A 9 7.96 0.49 0.52
CA VAL A 9 6.91 1.31 -0.07
C VAL A 9 6.47 0.70 -1.40
N TYR A 10 5.17 0.52 -1.59
CA TYR A 10 4.58 0.07 -2.83
C TYR A 10 4.93 1.06 -3.97
N GLY A 11 5.48 0.54 -5.06
CA GLY A 11 5.98 1.35 -6.19
C GLY A 11 7.39 1.91 -6.02
N ALA A 12 8.08 1.65 -4.90
CA ALA A 12 9.52 1.91 -4.80
C ALA A 12 10.28 0.92 -5.69
N ASP A 13 11.20 1.44 -6.51
CA ASP A 13 12.08 0.63 -7.34
C ASP A 13 12.96 -0.26 -6.45
N HIS A 14 13.23 -1.49 -6.91
CA HIS A 14 14.04 -2.43 -6.14
C HIS A 14 15.51 -1.99 -6.05
N ASP A 15 15.96 -1.14 -6.98
CA ASP A 15 17.30 -0.55 -7.01
C ASP A 15 17.39 0.76 -6.21
N ASP A 16 16.26 1.31 -5.73
CA ASP A 16 16.29 2.51 -4.91
C ASP A 16 17.04 2.22 -3.60
N PRO A 17 18.10 2.98 -3.27
CA PRO A 17 18.92 2.73 -2.07
C PRO A 17 18.15 2.98 -0.77
N ASP A 18 17.02 3.71 -0.83
CA ASP A 18 16.14 3.99 0.31
C ASP A 18 14.66 3.72 -0.06
N PRO A 19 14.27 2.44 -0.23
CA PRO A 19 12.90 2.05 -0.61
C PRO A 19 11.93 2.07 0.61
N GLY A 20 12.39 2.64 1.72
CA GLY A 20 11.67 2.73 2.98
C GLY A 20 10.86 4.02 3.14
N PRO A 21 10.06 4.13 4.21
CA PRO A 21 9.25 5.31 4.47
C PRO A 21 10.14 6.53 4.73
N ARG A 22 9.86 7.63 4.02
CA ARG A 22 10.57 8.91 4.14
C ARG A 22 9.91 9.78 5.22
N PRO A 23 10.69 10.49 6.04
CA PRO A 23 10.13 11.41 7.04
C PRO A 23 9.34 12.54 6.35
N GLY A 24 8.20 12.92 6.94
CA GLY A 24 7.30 13.94 6.40
C GLY A 24 6.29 13.45 5.36
N ARG A 25 6.27 12.14 5.08
CA ARG A 25 5.27 11.50 4.23
C ARG A 25 4.25 10.71 5.05
N VAL A 26 3.05 10.56 4.50
CA VAL A 26 1.96 9.79 5.10
C VAL A 26 1.89 8.45 4.38
N TYR A 27 1.99 7.37 5.15
CA TYR A 27 1.93 6.01 4.66
C TYR A 27 0.78 5.26 5.30
N VAL A 28 0.14 4.40 4.51
CA VAL A 28 -0.83 3.41 5.00
C VAL A 28 -0.28 2.01 4.79
N GLU A 29 -0.49 1.13 5.75
CA GLU A 29 -0.08 -0.28 5.67
C GLU A 29 -1.16 -1.10 4.99
N LEU A 30 -0.77 -1.87 3.97
CA LEU A 30 -1.65 -2.80 3.28
C LEU A 30 -1.69 -4.12 4.04
N VAL A 31 -2.89 -4.63 4.32
CA VAL A 31 -3.10 -5.88 5.07
C VAL A 31 -4.06 -6.83 4.37
N ALA A 32 -3.92 -8.14 4.64
CA ALA A 32 -4.85 -9.20 4.26
C ALA A 32 -5.01 -9.47 2.74
N GLY A 33 -4.05 -9.06 1.91
CA GLY A 33 -4.08 -9.30 0.47
C GLY A 33 -2.70 -9.60 -0.13
N PRO A 34 -2.60 -9.62 -1.48
CA PRO A 34 -1.34 -9.94 -2.17
C PRO A 34 -0.20 -8.94 -1.91
N LEU A 35 -0.51 -7.76 -1.38
CA LEU A 35 0.42 -6.69 -1.05
C LEU A 35 0.57 -6.49 0.47
N ASP A 36 0.16 -7.49 1.26
CA ASP A 36 0.28 -7.47 2.72
C ASP A 36 1.71 -7.13 3.19
N GLY A 37 1.80 -6.24 4.17
CA GLY A 37 3.06 -5.79 4.76
C GLY A 37 3.78 -4.67 4.01
N LEU A 38 3.25 -4.23 2.86
CA LEU A 38 3.76 -3.06 2.14
C LEU A 38 3.13 -1.76 2.65
N LEU A 39 3.86 -0.66 2.46
CA LEU A 39 3.39 0.69 2.76
C LEU A 39 2.99 1.42 1.47
N LEU A 40 1.78 1.97 1.41
CA LEU A 40 1.38 2.85 0.32
C LEU A 40 1.62 4.30 0.71
N ASP A 41 2.37 5.04 -0.12
CA ASP A 41 2.54 6.49 0.05
C ASP A 41 1.26 7.21 -0.37
N VAL A 42 0.56 7.77 0.61
CA VAL A 42 -0.66 8.55 0.40
C VAL A 42 -0.43 10.04 0.68
N THR A 43 0.83 10.45 0.70
CA THR A 43 1.22 11.85 0.91
C THR A 43 0.52 12.76 -0.10
N GLY A 44 -0.22 13.75 0.40
CA GLY A 44 -0.94 14.72 -0.43
C GLY A 44 -2.23 14.20 -1.06
N TRP A 45 -2.70 13.00 -0.70
CA TRP A 45 -3.99 12.50 -1.17
C TRP A 45 -5.15 13.20 -0.43
N PRO A 46 -6.23 13.54 -1.15
CA PRO A 46 -7.41 14.12 -0.51
C PRO A 46 -8.12 13.10 0.37
N GLY A 47 -8.75 13.56 1.46
CA GLY A 47 -9.45 12.71 2.43
C GLY A 47 -10.53 11.83 1.79
N GLU A 48 -11.21 12.30 0.75
CA GLU A 48 -12.19 11.51 -0.01
C GLU A 48 -11.56 10.30 -0.70
N ARG A 49 -10.34 10.47 -1.24
CA ARG A 49 -9.59 9.36 -1.85
C ARG A 49 -9.08 8.39 -0.79
N LEU A 50 -8.68 8.90 0.37
CA LEU A 50 -8.30 8.05 1.50
C LEU A 50 -9.48 7.24 2.03
N ALA A 51 -10.67 7.85 2.06
CA ALA A 51 -11.91 7.20 2.49
C ALA A 51 -12.41 6.15 1.49
N SER A 52 -12.18 6.37 0.19
CA SER A 52 -12.57 5.44 -0.87
C SER A 52 -11.56 4.31 -1.10
N GLY A 53 -10.33 4.42 -0.57
CA GLY A 53 -9.26 3.46 -0.84
C GLY A 53 -8.60 3.63 -2.21
N ALA A 54 -7.83 2.62 -2.64
CA ALA A 54 -7.23 2.59 -3.97
C ALA A 54 -7.09 1.17 -4.54
N ALA A 55 -7.21 1.08 -5.86
CA ALA A 55 -6.84 -0.08 -6.64
C ALA A 55 -5.33 -0.02 -6.95
N LEU A 56 -4.59 -1.01 -6.48
CA LEU A 56 -3.14 -1.13 -6.67
C LEU A 56 -2.85 -2.24 -7.69
N GLY A 57 -2.32 -1.85 -8.84
CA GLY A 57 -1.96 -2.78 -9.93
C GLY A 57 -0.90 -3.78 -9.49
N THR A 58 -1.26 -5.06 -9.40
CA THR A 58 -0.35 -6.10 -8.94
C THR A 58 -0.51 -7.36 -9.77
N GLU A 59 0.62 -7.89 -10.23
CA GLU A 59 0.68 -9.16 -10.95
C GLU A 59 0.46 -10.36 -10.01
N LEU A 60 0.47 -10.13 -8.69
CA LEU A 60 0.24 -11.12 -7.65
C LEU A 60 -1.26 -11.35 -7.35
N GLY A 61 -2.14 -10.51 -7.90
CA GLY A 61 -3.60 -10.61 -7.69
C GLY A 61 -4.26 -11.71 -8.52
N LYS A 62 -5.55 -11.95 -8.28
CA LYS A 62 -6.35 -13.00 -8.95
C LYS A 62 -6.31 -12.96 -10.48
N PHE A 63 -6.08 -11.79 -11.07
CA PHE A 63 -6.07 -11.58 -12.53
C PHE A 63 -4.68 -11.57 -13.17
N GLY A 64 -3.60 -11.77 -12.39
CA GLY A 64 -2.23 -11.82 -12.92
C GLY A 64 -1.77 -10.49 -13.52
N ALA A 65 -0.93 -10.54 -14.56
CA ALA A 65 -0.41 -9.35 -15.24
C ALA A 65 -1.53 -8.50 -15.87
N GLY A 66 -1.99 -7.48 -15.13
CA GLY A 66 -3.12 -6.62 -15.48
C GLY A 66 -4.12 -6.42 -14.33
N GLY A 67 -4.11 -7.29 -13.33
CA GLY A 67 -4.99 -7.21 -12.17
C GLY A 67 -4.63 -6.06 -11.22
N SER A 68 -5.64 -5.57 -10.51
CA SER A 68 -5.46 -4.61 -9.42
C SER A 68 -6.08 -5.13 -8.14
N ALA A 69 -5.35 -5.09 -7.04
CA ALA A 69 -5.90 -5.38 -5.72
C ALA A 69 -6.44 -4.09 -5.11
N VAL A 70 -7.72 -4.07 -4.76
CA VAL A 70 -8.42 -2.95 -4.14
C VAL A 70 -8.24 -3.02 -2.63
N TYR A 71 -7.73 -1.94 -2.06
CA TYR A 71 -7.54 -1.77 -0.63
C TYR A 71 -8.32 -0.57 -0.14
N GLY A 72 -9.05 -0.75 0.95
CA GLY A 72 -9.88 0.28 1.59
C GLY A 72 -9.47 0.51 3.04
N PRO A 73 -9.78 1.71 3.59
CA PRO A 73 -9.49 2.03 4.98
C PRO A 73 -10.23 1.10 5.94
N VAL A 74 -9.55 0.67 7.00
CA VAL A 74 -10.15 -0.17 8.04
C VAL A 74 -10.87 0.70 9.06
N GLU A 75 -12.09 0.31 9.44
CA GLU A 75 -12.83 0.95 10.52
C GLU A 75 -12.01 0.91 11.83
N GLY A 76 -11.70 2.08 12.37
CA GLY A 76 -10.91 2.24 13.59
C GLY A 76 -9.40 2.39 13.39
N ASP A 77 -8.86 2.13 12.19
CA ASP A 77 -7.44 2.34 11.89
C ASP A 77 -7.22 2.92 10.48
N PRO A 78 -7.27 4.26 10.33
CA PRO A 78 -7.10 4.91 9.01
C PRO A 78 -5.68 4.79 8.45
N LYS A 79 -4.72 4.26 9.24
CA LYS A 79 -3.35 4.00 8.78
C LYS A 79 -3.19 2.59 8.22
N ARG A 80 -4.23 1.76 8.27
CA ARG A 80 -4.21 0.39 7.74
C ARG A 80 -5.34 0.23 6.74
N TRP A 81 -4.99 -0.28 5.57
CA TRP A 81 -5.95 -0.57 4.53
C TRP A 81 -6.01 -2.08 4.32
N ALA A 82 -7.21 -2.64 4.47
CA ALA A 82 -7.44 -4.05 4.23
C ALA A 82 -7.80 -4.27 2.77
N TRP A 83 -7.33 -5.40 2.24
CA TRP A 83 -7.76 -5.87 0.93
C TRP A 83 -9.26 -6.15 0.94
N GLU A 84 -9.97 -5.57 -0.02
CA GLU A 84 -11.42 -5.72 -0.15
C GLU A 84 -11.79 -6.63 -1.32
N ALA A 85 -11.13 -6.44 -2.46
CA ALA A 85 -11.41 -7.19 -3.69
C ALA A 85 -10.24 -7.11 -4.67
N ASP A 86 -10.22 -8.01 -5.65
CA ASP A 86 -9.40 -7.85 -6.85
C ASP A 86 -10.28 -7.36 -8.01
N SER A 87 -9.74 -6.43 -8.79
CA SER A 87 -10.32 -5.90 -10.03
C SER A 87 -9.52 -6.38 -11.25
N PRO A 88 -10.18 -6.79 -12.35
CA PRO A 88 -9.52 -7.09 -13.62
C PRO A 88 -9.08 -5.84 -14.38
#